data_AF-A0AA97HBL4-F1
#
_entry.id   AF-A0AA97HBL4-F1
#
_cell.length_a   1.000
_cell.length_b   1.000
_cell.length_c   1.000
_cell.angle_alpha   90.00
_cell.angle_beta   90.00
_cell.angle_gamma   90.00
#
_symmetry.space_group_name_H-M   'P 1'
#
loop_
_entity.id
_entity.type
_entity.pdbx_description
1 polymer ?
#
loop_
_entity_poly.entity_id
_entity_poly.type
_entity_poly.pdbx_seq_one_letter_code
_entity_poly.pdbx_strand_id
1 'polypeptide(L)' 'METSKFDLDQKAIDRLKRKIVIAENTNLRTKNKTDAQMIRDIKKWIEEEVQCCSNQ' A
#
# COMPACT_ATOMS: atom_id res chain seq x y z
N MET A 1 4.88 -7.32 27.40
CA MET A 1 4.18 -6.85 26.19
C MET A 1 4.26 -7.99 25.19
N GLU A 2 3.20 -8.78 25.05
CA GLU A 2 3.10 -9.75 23.97
C GLU A 2 3.05 -8.97 22.66
N THR A 3 4.16 -8.97 21.92
CA THR A 3 4.12 -8.62 20.51
C THR A 3 3.35 -9.72 19.83
N SER A 4 2.03 -9.53 19.66
CA SER A 4 1.22 -10.36 18.78
C SER A 4 1.98 -10.48 17.48
N LYS A 5 2.49 -11.69 17.22
CA LYS A 5 3.21 -12.03 16.01
C LYS A 5 2.14 -12.06 14.92
N PHE A 6 1.70 -10.88 14.47
CA PHE A 6 0.92 -10.76 13.28
C PHE A 6 1.78 -11.36 12.19
N ASP A 7 1.34 -12.50 11.62
CA ASP A 7 1.91 -13.06 10.41
C ASP A 7 1.63 -12.06 9.28
N LEU A 8 2.44 -11.00 9.26
CA LEU A 8 2.43 -10.00 8.23
C LEU A 8 2.82 -10.69 6.93
N ASP A 9 1.90 -10.73 5.97
CA ASP A 9 2.20 -11.24 4.65
C ASP A 9 3.27 -10.34 4.00
N GLN A 10 4.53 -10.75 4.13
CA GLN A 10 5.67 -10.05 3.57
C GLN A 10 5.52 -9.89 2.05
N LYS A 11 4.85 -10.84 1.37
CA LYS A 11 4.59 -10.72 -0.07
C LYS A 11 3.59 -9.59 -0.35
N ALA A 12 2.54 -9.44 0.45
CA ALA A 12 1.60 -8.32 0.33
C ALA A 12 2.31 -6.98 0.58
N ILE A 13 3.16 -6.92 1.61
CA ILE A 13 3.97 -5.73 1.91
C ILE A 13 4.89 -5.37 0.74
N ASP A 14 5.62 -6.33 0.17
CA ASP A 14 6.54 -6.09 -0.93
C ASP A 14 5.82 -5.72 -2.24
N ARG A 15 4.65 -6.32 -2.50
CA ARG A 15 3.77 -5.91 -3.61
C ARG A 15 3.32 -4.45 -3.43
N LEU A 16 2.87 -4.09 -2.24
CA LEU A 16 2.42 -2.75 -1.92
C LEU A 16 3.56 -1.72 -2.06
N LYS A 17 4.74 -2.02 -1.51
CA LYS A 17 5.94 -1.16 -1.66
C LYS A 17 6.26 -0.88 -3.13
N ARG A 18 6.27 -1.92 -3.98
CA ARG A 18 6.49 -1.75 -5.43
C ARG A 18 5.43 -0.87 -6.07
N LYS A 19 4.16 -1.07 -5.73
CA LYS A 19 3.04 -0.27 -6.25
C LYS A 19 3.19 1.21 -5.90
N ILE A 20 3.57 1.51 -4.65
CA ILE A 20 3.79 2.89 -4.18
C ILE A 20 4.92 3.56 -4.96
N VAL A 21 6.07 2.89 -5.11
CA VAL A 21 7.22 3.46 -5.83
C VAL A 21 6.88 3.74 -7.30
N ILE A 22 6.17 2.84 -7.97
CA ILE A 22 5.75 3.02 -9.37
C ILE A 22 4.76 4.18 -9.50
N ALA A 23 3.78 4.26 -8.59
CA ALA A 23 2.79 5.33 -8.59
C ALA A 23 3.44 6.70 -8.35
N GLU A 24 4.38 6.78 -7.41
CA GLU A 24 5.12 8.02 -7.12
C GLU A 24 6.01 8.42 -8.30
N ASN A 25 6.72 7.48 -8.93
CA ASN A 25 7.51 7.77 -10.14
C ASN A 25 6.64 8.30 -11.29
N THR A 26 5.48 7.69 -11.49
CA THR A 26 4.49 8.14 -12.47
C THR A 26 3.97 9.53 -12.13
N ASN A 27 3.71 9.79 -10.85
CA ASN A 27 3.26 11.09 -10.37
C ASN A 27 4.33 12.18 -10.56
N LEU A 28 5.60 11.88 -10.29
CA LEU A 28 6.71 12.81 -10.53
C LEU A 28 6.83 13.20 -12.01
N ARG A 29 6.54 12.27 -12.93
CA ARG A 29 6.57 12.51 -14.38
C ARG A 29 5.36 13.30 -14.89
N THR A 30 4.18 13.02 -14.35
CA THR A 30 2.90 13.55 -14.87
C THR A 30 2.37 14.74 -14.07
N LYS A 31 2.81 14.89 -12.81
CA LYS A 31 2.29 15.82 -11.80
C LYS A 31 0.77 15.74 -11.63
N ASN A 32 0.19 14.57 -11.86
CA ASN A 32 -1.27 14.38 -11.90
C ASN A 32 -1.93 14.33 -10.52
N LYS A 33 -1.19 13.99 -9.46
CA LYS A 33 -1.71 13.81 -8.11
C LYS A 33 -0.94 14.66 -7.12
N THR A 34 -1.68 15.29 -6.22
CA THR A 34 -1.11 15.97 -5.04
C THR A 34 -0.73 14.95 -3.97
N ASP A 35 0.13 15.34 -3.04
CA ASP A 35 0.57 14.51 -1.91
C ASP A 35 -0.64 13.93 -1.13
N ALA A 36 -1.67 14.76 -0.93
CA ALA A 36 -2.89 14.33 -0.25
C ALA A 36 -3.66 13.23 -0.99
N GLN A 37 -3.64 13.25 -2.33
CA GLN A 37 -4.26 12.20 -3.15
C GLN A 37 -3.43 10.92 -3.13
N MET A 38 -2.09 11.02 -3.21
CA MET A 38 -1.21 9.87 -3.06
C MET A 38 -1.39 9.18 -1.70
N ILE A 39 -1.48 9.94 -0.61
CA ILE A 39 -1.72 9.39 0.73
C ILE A 39 -3.07 8.67 0.81
N ARG A 40 -4.15 9.20 0.21
CA ARG A 40 -5.45 8.50 0.16
C ARG A 40 -5.36 7.20 -0.62
N ASP A 41 -4.70 7.20 -1.77
CA ASP A 41 -4.56 6.02 -2.60
C ASP A 41 -3.76 4.92 -1.89
N ILE A 42 -2.68 5.29 -1.20
CA ILE A 42 -1.87 4.35 -0.40
C ILE A 42 -2.72 3.70 0.69
N LYS A 43 -3.50 4.49 1.44
CA LYS A 43 -4.42 3.96 2.47
C LYS A 43 -5.41 2.97 1.87
N LYS A 44 -6.01 3.31 0.74
CA LYS A 44 -6.95 2.43 0.04
C LYS A 44 -6.29 1.12 -0.41
N TRP A 45 -5.06 1.16 -0.93
CA TRP A 45 -4.34 -0.07 -1.30
C TRP A 45 -4.02 -0.95 -0.10
N ILE A 46 -3.74 -0.37 1.06
CA ILE A 46 -3.55 -1.13 2.31
C ILE A 46 -4.85 -1.82 2.70
N GLU A 47 -5.97 -1.08 2.71
CA GLU A 47 -7.30 -1.63 3.02
C GLU A 47 -7.68 -2.76 2.06
N GLU A 48 -7.44 -2.60 0.75
CA GLU A 48 -7.70 -3.61 -0.27
C GLU A 48 -6.87 -4.89 -0.05
N GLU A 49 -5.56 -4.77 0.21
CA GLU A 49 -4.70 -5.94 0.47
C GLU A 49 -5.10 -6.66 1.76
N VAL A 50 -5.45 -5.93 2.83
CA VAL A 50 -5.92 -6.52 4.10
C VAL A 50 -7.28 -7.20 3.94
N GLN A 51 -8.21 -6.59 3.22
CA GLN A 51 -9.54 -7.15 2.98
C GLN A 51 -9.47 -8.39 2.08
N CYS A 52 -8.55 -8.42 1.10
CA CYS A 52 -8.29 -9.59 0.27
C CYS A 52 -7.80 -10.78 1.11
N CYS A 53 -6.92 -10.55 2.08
CA CYS A 53 -6.44 -11.58 3.01
C CYS A 53 -7.51 -12.07 4.00
N SER A 54 -8.52 -11.26 4.32
CA SER A 54 -9.58 -11.64 5.28
C SER A 54 -10.72 -12.45 4.66
N ASN A 55 -10.73 -12.62 3.34
CA ASN A 55 -11.79 -13.28 2.57
C ASN A 55 -11.39 -14.68 2.05
N GLN A 56 -10.32 -15.25 2.62
CA GLN A 56 -9.73 -16.55 2.29
C GLN A 56 -9.81 -17.49 3.50
#